data_AF-A0A9P0TQ16-F1
#
_entry.id   AF-A0A9P0TQ16-F1
#
_cell.length_a   1.000
_cell.length_b   1.000
_cell.length_c   1.000
_cell.angle_alpha   90.00
_cell.angle_beta   90.00
_cell.angle_gamma   90.00
#
_symmetry.space_group_name_H-M   'P 1'
#
loop_
_entity.id
_entity.type
_entity.pdbx_description
1 polymer ?
#
loop_
_entity_poly.entity_id
_entity_poly.type
_entity_poly.pdbx_seq_one_letter_code
_entity_poly.pdbx_strand_id
1 'polypeptide(L)'
;MSLSLCFGHYHYQCLGTTTENFHKESKQAKANWKCPNCKSIEKKGDSTPVRQENPSTVVCSPSTLSGVSDSYMDELKLYIEAKLQETTATILAEVKQQIILENKSIHEDFEQLKVQHRDSRFPYSAKVGPTIQQAPFHRC
;
A
#
# COMPACT_ATOMS: atom_id res chain seq x y z
N MET A 1 35.92 3.83 -20.65
CA MET A 1 34.88 3.81 -19.60
C MET A 1 35.02 2.49 -18.85
N SER A 2 35.23 2.56 -17.53
CA SER A 2 35.62 1.42 -16.69
C SER A 2 34.50 0.37 -16.59
N LEU A 3 34.77 -0.84 -17.07
CA LEU A 3 33.91 -2.02 -16.87
C LEU A 3 34.19 -2.59 -15.47
N SER A 4 33.54 -2.03 -14.46
CA SER A 4 33.58 -2.55 -13.10
C SER A 4 32.80 -3.87 -13.07
N LEU A 5 33.51 -5.00 -13.13
CA LEU A 5 32.94 -6.32 -12.92
C LEU A 5 32.35 -6.37 -11.50
N CYS A 6 31.02 -6.43 -11.38
CA CYS A 6 30.39 -6.53 -10.08
C CYS A 6 30.44 -8.00 -9.67
N PHE A 7 31.38 -8.36 -8.79
CA PHE A 7 31.59 -9.72 -8.28
C PHE A 7 30.45 -10.19 -7.34
N GLY A 8 29.19 -10.06 -7.75
CA GLY A 8 28.03 -10.36 -6.92
C GLY A 8 27.74 -9.31 -5.84
N HIS A 9 28.33 -8.12 -5.95
CA HIS A 9 28.09 -7.02 -5.01
C HIS A 9 26.88 -6.19 -5.41
N TYR A 10 26.09 -5.82 -4.40
CA TYR A 10 24.92 -4.93 -4.49
C TYR A 10 25.40 -3.49 -4.76
N HIS A 11 25.31 -3.02 -6.01
CA HIS A 11 25.69 -1.66 -6.38
C HIS A 11 24.47 -0.83 -6.75
N TYR A 12 24.39 0.41 -6.26
CA TYR A 12 23.32 1.35 -6.61
C TYR A 12 23.28 1.64 -8.12
N GLN A 13 24.45 1.67 -8.79
CA GLN A 13 24.50 1.86 -10.24
C GLN A 13 23.81 0.73 -11.01
N CYS A 14 23.83 -0.50 -10.49
CA CYS A 14 23.17 -1.63 -11.12
C CYS A 14 21.64 -1.63 -10.94
N LEU A 15 21.13 -0.82 -10.01
CA LEU A 15 19.71 -0.67 -9.71
C LEU A 15 19.10 0.57 -10.37
N GLY A 16 19.92 1.44 -10.97
CA GLY A 16 19.48 2.74 -11.47
C GLY A 16 18.96 3.68 -10.37
N THR A 17 19.35 3.43 -9.11
CA THR A 17 18.90 4.22 -7.96
C THR A 17 19.98 5.23 -7.53
N THR A 18 19.54 6.32 -6.91
CA THR A 18 20.46 7.28 -6.28
C THR A 18 21.06 6.71 -5.01
N THR A 19 22.24 7.19 -4.62
CA THR A 19 22.95 6.75 -3.39
C THR A 19 22.09 6.94 -2.14
N GLU A 20 21.31 8.02 -2.05
CA GLU A 20 20.41 8.29 -0.92
C GLU A 20 19.32 7.23 -0.76
N ASN A 21 18.74 6.77 -1.87
CA ASN A 21 17.70 5.73 -1.85
C ASN A 21 18.30 4.34 -1.57
N PHE A 22 19.51 4.09 -2.07
CA PHE A 22 20.24 2.86 -1.81
C PHE A 22 20.51 2.61 -0.32
N HIS A 23 20.75 3.65 0.48
CA HIS A 23 20.97 3.49 1.93
C HIS A 23 19.70 3.13 2.71
N LYS A 24 18.52 3.43 2.17
CA LYS A 24 17.22 3.14 2.82
C LYS A 24 16.76 1.69 2.63
N GLU A 25 17.36 0.95 1.70
CA GLU A 25 17.00 -0.44 1.45
C GLU A 25 17.51 -1.38 2.55
N SER A 26 16.69 -2.39 2.88
CA SER A 26 16.96 -3.30 3.99
C SER A 26 18.21 -4.15 3.74
N LYS A 27 18.98 -4.43 4.80
CA LYS A 27 20.18 -5.30 4.73
C LYS A 27 19.85 -6.69 4.13
N GLN A 28 18.63 -7.17 4.34
CA GLN A 28 18.15 -8.45 3.83
C GLN A 28 17.93 -8.43 2.31
N ALA A 29 17.44 -7.31 1.75
CA ALA A 29 17.33 -7.13 0.31
C ALA A 29 18.72 -7.14 -0.36
N LYS A 30 19.71 -6.49 0.26
CA LYS A 30 21.09 -6.45 -0.23
C LYS A 30 21.81 -7.81 -0.18
N ALA A 31 21.50 -8.63 0.82
CA ALA A 31 22.14 -9.93 1.03
C ALA A 31 21.67 -11.01 0.02
N ASN A 32 20.41 -10.95 -0.40
CA ASN A 32 19.82 -11.97 -1.29
C ASN A 32 19.79 -11.55 -2.76
N TRP A 33 20.13 -10.30 -3.06
CA TRP A 33 20.07 -9.80 -4.41
C TRP A 33 21.26 -10.26 -5.24
N LYS A 34 20.96 -10.66 -6.48
CA LYS A 34 21.94 -10.99 -7.51
C LYS A 34 21.83 -9.97 -8.62
N CYS A 35 22.95 -9.41 -9.05
CA CYS A 35 22.97 -8.44 -10.12
C CYS A 35 22.53 -9.11 -11.44
N PRO A 36 21.44 -8.66 -12.08
CA PRO A 36 20.97 -9.25 -13.33
C PRO A 36 21.96 -9.00 -14.49
N ASN A 37 22.72 -7.89 -14.42
CA ASN A 37 23.76 -7.55 -15.40
C ASN A 37 25.09 -8.27 -15.15
N CYS A 38 25.31 -8.79 -13.95
CA CYS A 38 26.51 -9.56 -13.64
C CYS A 38 26.10 -11.02 -13.50
N LYS A 39 26.01 -11.66 -14.67
CA LYS A 39 25.79 -13.10 -14.85
C LYS A 39 26.61 -13.83 -13.79
N SER A 40 25.94 -14.45 -12.81
CA SER A 40 26.58 -15.19 -11.74
C SER A 40 27.38 -16.32 -12.38
N ILE A 41 28.69 -16.14 -12.52
CA ILE A 41 29.61 -17.23 -12.79
C ILE A 41 29.55 -18.07 -11.52
N GLU A 42 28.74 -19.11 -11.52
CA GLU A 42 28.82 -20.15 -10.50
C GLU A 42 30.24 -20.70 -10.56
N LYS A 43 31.07 -20.31 -9.60
CA LYS A 43 32.35 -20.97 -9.34
C LYS A 43 32.02 -22.35 -8.82
N LYS A 44 31.81 -23.28 -9.74
CA LYS A 44 31.86 -24.72 -9.47
C LYS A 44 33.32 -25.00 -9.09
N GLY A 45 33.58 -25.11 -7.79
CA GLY A 45 34.89 -25.50 -7.30
C GLY A 45 35.21 -26.90 -7.77
N ASP A 46 36.34 -27.06 -8.48
CA ASP A 46 37.20 -28.20 -8.26
C ASP A 46 38.66 -27.81 -8.54
N SER A 47 39.51 -28.17 -7.59
CA SER A 47 40.90 -27.77 -7.47
C SER A 47 41.78 -28.43 -8.54
N THR A 48 42.37 -27.68 -9.46
CA THR A 48 43.65 -28.04 -10.11
C THR A 48 44.37 -26.77 -10.61
N PRO A 49 45.69 -26.63 -10.45
CA PRO A 49 46.43 -25.51 -10.98
C PRO A 49 46.89 -25.85 -12.41
N VAL A 50 46.14 -25.43 -13.43
CA VAL A 50 46.60 -25.54 -14.82
C VAL A 50 46.52 -24.18 -15.50
N ARG A 51 47.71 -23.56 -15.56
CA ARG A 51 48.31 -22.79 -16.66
C ARG A 51 47.37 -21.90 -17.50
N GLN A 52 47.60 -20.59 -17.39
CA GLN A 52 47.13 -19.57 -18.32
C GLN A 52 47.45 -19.96 -19.77
N GLU A 53 46.42 -20.09 -20.61
CA GLU A 53 46.52 -19.84 -22.05
C GLU A 53 45.32 -19.01 -22.52
N ASN A 54 45.59 -18.24 -23.57
CA ASN A 54 44.91 -17.03 -24.06
C ASN A 54 43.41 -17.14 -24.39
N PRO A 55 42.71 -15.98 -24.48
CA PRO A 55 41.25 -15.92 -24.54
C PRO A 55 40.74 -16.41 -25.89
N SER A 56 39.95 -17.48 -25.87
CA SER A 56 39.05 -17.78 -26.97
C SER A 56 38.02 -16.65 -27.07
N THR A 57 38.16 -15.86 -28.13
CA THR A 57 37.18 -14.89 -28.62
C THR A 57 35.92 -15.63 -29.03
N VAL A 58 35.11 -16.07 -28.06
CA VAL A 58 33.72 -16.41 -28.32
C VAL A 58 33.02 -15.07 -28.52
N VAL A 59 32.87 -14.70 -29.79
CA VAL A 59 31.96 -13.63 -30.23
C VAL A 59 30.57 -14.06 -29.78
N CYS A 60 30.23 -13.69 -28.55
CA CYS A 60 28.89 -13.85 -28.03
C CYS A 60 28.10 -12.69 -28.65
N SER A 61 27.54 -12.95 -29.84
CA SER A 61 26.56 -12.08 -30.46
C SER A 61 25.57 -11.64 -29.38
N PRO A 62 25.23 -10.34 -29.29
CA PRO A 62 24.17 -9.92 -28.39
C PRO A 62 22.93 -10.71 -28.78
N SER A 63 22.45 -11.58 -27.89
CA SER A 63 21.09 -12.08 -27.95
C SER A 63 20.20 -10.87 -27.76
N THR A 64 19.93 -10.20 -28.86
CA THR A 64 18.89 -9.23 -29.02
C THR A 64 17.62 -9.89 -28.48
N LEU A 65 17.11 -9.39 -27.36
CA LEU A 65 15.70 -9.55 -26.96
C LEU A 65 14.79 -8.80 -27.97
N SER A 66 15.07 -8.93 -29.27
CA SER A 66 14.41 -8.30 -30.41
C SER A 66 13.25 -9.17 -30.91
N GLY A 67 12.58 -9.87 -29.99
CA GLY A 67 11.50 -10.82 -30.32
C GLY A 67 10.13 -10.34 -29.91
N VAL A 68 10.04 -9.41 -28.95
CA VAL A 68 8.76 -8.80 -28.59
C VAL A 68 8.64 -7.54 -29.42
N SER A 69 7.78 -7.59 -30.43
CA SER A 69 7.41 -6.40 -31.20
C SER A 69 7.01 -5.29 -30.23
N ASP A 70 7.56 -4.08 -30.39
CA ASP A 70 7.18 -2.90 -29.60
C ASP A 70 5.64 -2.72 -29.58
N SER A 71 4.99 -3.10 -30.67
CA SER A 71 3.52 -3.14 -30.81
C SER A 71 2.83 -4.02 -29.76
N TYR A 72 3.39 -5.19 -29.42
CA TYR A 72 2.81 -6.09 -28.42
C TYR A 72 2.95 -5.51 -27.01
N MET A 73 4.06 -4.84 -26.73
CA MET A 73 4.27 -4.18 -25.44
C MET A 73 3.33 -2.99 -25.27
N ASP A 74 3.08 -2.23 -26.34
CA ASP A 74 2.11 -1.14 -26.35
C ASP A 74 0.67 -1.64 -26.13
N GLU A 75 0.28 -2.72 -26.81
CA GLU A 75 -1.03 -3.35 -26.58
C GLU A 75 -1.20 -3.86 -25.15
N LEU A 76 -0.17 -4.53 -24.60
CA LEU A 76 -0.20 -5.01 -23.22
C LEU A 76 -0.30 -3.85 -22.23
N LYS A 77 0.42 -2.75 -22.48
CA LYS A 77 0.35 -1.55 -21.66
C LYS A 77 -1.05 -0.93 -21.68
N LEU A 78 -1.64 -0.77 -22.87
CA LEU A 78 -3.01 -0.25 -23.02
C LEU A 78 -4.02 -1.15 -22.30
N TYR A 79 -3.86 -2.47 -22.40
CA TYR A 79 -4.72 -3.42 -21.70
C TYR A 79 -4.61 -3.28 -20.18
N ILE A 80 -3.39 -3.18 -19.64
CA ILE A 80 -3.16 -3.00 -18.21
C ILE A 80 -3.75 -1.66 -17.73
N GLU A 81 -3.52 -0.58 -18.48
CA GLU A 81 -4.08 0.74 -18.16
C GLU A 81 -5.61 0.71 -18.14
N ALA A 82 -6.24 0.08 -19.13
CA ALA A 82 -7.69 -0.07 -19.20
C ALA A 82 -8.23 -0.88 -18.01
N LYS A 83 -7.58 -2.00 -17.65
CA LYS A 83 -7.99 -2.84 -16.52
C LYS A 83 -7.80 -2.14 -15.17
N LEU A 84 -6.76 -1.33 -15.03
CA LEU A 84 -6.56 -0.50 -13.85
C LEU A 84 -7.64 0.58 -13.74
N GLN A 85 -7.98 1.24 -14.84
CA GLN A 85 -9.05 2.25 -14.87
C GLN A 85 -10.42 1.63 -14.53
N GLU A 86 -10.76 0.49 -15.13
CA GLU A 86 -12.01 -0.24 -14.86
C GLU A 86 -12.09 -0.61 -13.37
N THR A 87 -11.03 -1.22 -12.82
CA THR A 87 -10.99 -1.62 -11.41
C THR A 87 -11.11 -0.42 -10.47
N THR A 88 -10.40 0.67 -10.78
CA THR A 88 -10.44 1.90 -9.99
C THR A 88 -11.84 2.50 -10.00
N ALA A 89 -12.50 2.54 -11.16
CA ALA A 89 -13.86 3.05 -11.29
C ALA A 89 -14.86 2.21 -10.47
N THR A 90 -14.74 0.88 -10.51
CA THR A 90 -15.59 -0.02 -9.71
C THR A 90 -15.41 0.21 -8.21
N ILE A 91 -14.16 0.23 -7.73
CA ILE A 91 -13.87 0.47 -6.30
C ILE A 91 -14.43 1.84 -5.86
N LEU A 92 -14.24 2.88 -6.67
CA LEU A 92 -14.78 4.20 -6.37
C LEU A 92 -16.31 4.21 -6.30
N ALA A 93 -16.99 3.48 -7.19
CA ALA A 93 -18.44 3.37 -7.18
C ALA A 93 -18.94 2.64 -5.91
N GLU A 94 -18.29 1.53 -5.55
CA GLU A 94 -18.62 0.76 -4.34
C GLU A 94 -18.42 1.58 -3.06
N VAL A 95 -17.27 2.25 -2.92
CA VAL A 95 -16.98 3.12 -1.77
C VAL A 95 -17.99 4.26 -1.68
N LYS A 96 -18.34 4.88 -2.80
CA LYS A 96 -19.35 5.94 -2.84
C LYS A 96 -20.73 5.42 -2.41
N GLN A 97 -21.12 4.24 -2.88
CA GLN A 97 -22.39 3.62 -2.49
C GLN A 97 -22.42 3.29 -0.99
N GLN A 98 -21.31 2.76 -0.45
CA GLN A 98 -21.19 2.45 0.97
C GLN A 98 -21.36 3.71 1.83
N ILE A 99 -20.68 4.80 1.48
CA ILE A 99 -20.80 6.09 2.20
C ILE A 99 -22.25 6.62 2.15
N ILE A 100 -22.94 6.47 1.02
CA ILE A 100 -24.35 6.88 0.91
C ILE A 100 -25.24 6.06 1.86
N LEU A 101 -25.02 4.74 1.92
CA LEU A 101 -25.78 3.86 2.80
C LEU A 101 -25.50 4.15 4.28
N GLU A 102 -24.24 4.35 4.65
CA GLU A 102 -23.86 4.69 6.03
C GLU A 102 -24.44 6.04 6.47
N ASN A 103 -24.37 7.07 5.62
CA ASN A 103 -24.97 8.37 5.92
C ASN A 103 -26.49 8.27 6.09
N LYS A 104 -27.15 7.45 5.28
CA LYS A 104 -28.59 7.20 5.42
C LYS A 104 -28.90 6.52 6.76
N SER A 105 -28.14 5.49 7.13
CA SER A 105 -28.29 4.79 8.41
C SER A 105 -28.10 5.74 9.60
N ILE A 106 -27.03 6.54 9.58
CA ILE A 106 -26.74 7.52 10.64
C ILE A 106 -27.88 8.55 10.76
N HIS A 107 -28.45 8.98 9.64
CA HIS A 107 -29.58 9.92 9.65
C HIS A 107 -30.83 9.28 10.26
N GLU A 108 -31.12 8.03 9.93
CA GLU A 108 -32.24 7.28 10.51
C GLU A 108 -32.05 7.08 12.02
N ASP A 109 -30.86 6.70 12.48
CA ASP A 109 -30.51 6.56 13.89
C ASP A 109 -30.67 7.90 14.64
N PHE A 110 -30.24 9.00 14.02
CA PHE A 110 -30.39 10.34 14.58
C PHE A 110 -31.86 10.74 14.76
N GLU A 111 -32.71 10.47 13.77
CA GLU A 111 -34.14 10.76 13.88
C GLU A 111 -34.83 9.86 14.93
N GLN A 112 -34.43 8.59 15.05
CA GLN A 112 -34.93 7.71 16.12
C GLN A 112 -34.54 8.22 17.52
N LEU A 113 -33.28 8.65 17.70
CA LEU A 113 -32.80 9.23 18.96
C LEU A 113 -33.56 10.51 19.32
N LYS A 114 -33.91 11.35 18.33
CA LYS A 114 -34.74 12.55 18.57
C LYS A 114 -36.12 12.18 19.10
N VAL A 115 -36.76 11.16 18.55
CA VAL A 115 -38.07 10.67 19.03
C VAL A 115 -37.93 10.13 20.46
N GLN A 116 -36.95 9.27 20.71
CA GLN A 116 -36.72 8.68 22.03
C GLN A 116 -36.48 9.76 23.10
N HIS A 117 -35.70 10.81 22.80
CA HIS A 117 -35.44 11.90 23.73
C HIS A 117 -36.68 12.81 23.93
N ARG A 118 -37.56 12.92 22.94
CA ARG A 118 -38.82 13.65 23.08
C ARG A 118 -39.74 12.93 24.07
N ASP A 119 -39.84 11.60 23.98
CA ASP A 119 -40.72 10.80 24.84
C ASP A 119 -40.20 10.66 26.28
N SER A 120 -38.88 10.68 26.47
CA SER A 120 -38.26 10.60 27.81
C SER A 120 -38.22 11.93 28.57
N ARG A 121 -38.59 13.06 27.95
CA ARG A 121 -38.58 14.39 28.59
C ARG A 121 -39.81 14.70 29.48
N PHE A 122 -40.74 13.76 29.65
CA PHE A 122 -41.83 13.90 30.64
C PHE A 122 -42.08 12.60 31.43
N PRO A 123 -41.42 12.46 32.59
CA PRO A 123 -42.08 11.91 33.77
C PRO A 123 -42.01 12.95 34.89
N TYR A 124 -42.50 14.18 34.66
CA TYR A 124 -42.87 15.03 35.78
C TYR A 124 -44.16 14.48 36.38
N SER A 125 -44.01 13.39 37.14
CA SER A 125 -44.94 13.05 38.19
C SER A 125 -44.98 14.24 39.14
N ALA A 126 -46.09 14.98 39.09
CA ALA A 126 -46.39 16.07 40.00
C ALA A 126 -46.39 15.53 41.43
N LYS A 127 -45.23 15.53 42.08
CA LYS A 127 -45.17 15.44 43.53
C LYS A 127 -45.72 16.77 44.06
N VAL A 128 -47.02 16.74 44.34
CA VAL A 128 -47.73 17.71 45.17
C VAL A 128 -46.82 18.08 46.33
N GLY A 129 -46.31 19.31 46.34
CA GLY A 129 -45.49 19.82 47.43
C GLY A 129 -46.29 19.79 48.74
N PRO A 130 -45.65 19.56 49.89
CA PRO A 130 -46.35 19.49 51.16
C PRO A 130 -47.04 20.83 51.44
N THR A 131 -48.35 20.78 51.61
CA THR A 131 -49.17 21.90 52.08
C THR A 131 -48.62 22.40 53.41
N ILE A 132 -48.01 23.59 53.41
CA ILE A 132 -47.59 24.27 54.63
C ILE A 132 -48.85 24.71 55.35
N GLN A 133 -49.27 23.96 56.39
CA GLN A 133 -50.26 24.42 57.35
C GLN A 133 -49.64 25.58 58.14
N GLN A 134 -50.11 26.80 57.89
CA GLN A 134 -49.78 27.96 58.71
C GLN A 134 -50.37 27.76 60.12
N ALA A 135 -49.52 27.74 61.13
CA ALA A 135 -49.94 27.75 62.52
C ALA A 135 -50.50 29.14 62.91
N PRO A 136 -51.55 29.22 63.74
CA PRO A 136 -52.13 30.49 64.15
C PRO A 136 -51.21 31.19 65.16
N PHE A 137 -50.83 32.43 64.84
CA PHE A 137 -50.12 33.31 65.78
C PHE A 137 -51.10 33.79 66.86
N HIS A 138 -50.89 33.36 68.10
CA HIS A 138 -51.49 34.01 69.27
C HIS A 138 -50.70 35.29 69.58
N ARG A 139 -51.38 36.45 69.49
CA ARG A 139 -50.89 37.71 70.06
C ARG A 139 -51.22 37.74 71.55
N CYS A 140 -50.21 38.04 72.36
CA CYS A 140 -50.39 38.63 73.70
C CYS A 140 -50.50 40.15 73.58
#